data_AF-A0A920JIF0-F1
#
_entry.id   AF-A0A920JIF0-F1
#
_cell.length_a   1.000
_cell.length_b   1.000
_cell.length_c   1.000
_cell.angle_alpha   90.00
_cell.angle_beta   90.00
_cell.angle_gamma   90.00
#
_symmetry.space_group_name_H-M   'P 1'
#
loop_
_entity.id
_entity.type
_entity.pdbx_description
1 polymer ?
#
loop_
_entity_poly.entity_id
_entity_poly.type
_entity_poly.pdbx_seq_one_letter_code
_entity_poly.pdbx_strand_id
1 'polypeptide(L)' 'MKFDSGTMIQNPSEGGPVFKALEKAGFDGAYTWEGAHDPFLPLVSAAMSTKKI' A
#
# COMPACT_ATOMS: atom_id res chain seq x y z
N MET A 1 -14.50 8.04 12.19
CA MET A 1 -14.67 7.96 10.72
C MET A 1 -13.42 7.29 10.17
N LYS A 2 -13.54 6.39 9.19
CA LYS A 2 -12.38 5.73 8.56
C LYS A 2 -12.02 6.43 7.25
N PHE A 3 -10.72 6.56 6.98
CA PHE A 3 -10.24 7.16 5.73
C PHE A 3 -9.28 6.21 5.02
N ASP A 4 -9.61 5.87 3.78
CA ASP A 4 -8.81 4.98 2.94
C ASP A 4 -8.21 5.76 1.76
N SER A 5 -7.03 5.35 1.30
CA SER A 5 -6.36 5.95 0.14
C SER A 5 -6.23 4.98 -1.03
N GLY A 6 -6.54 5.45 -2.24
CA GLY A 6 -6.12 4.78 -3.47
C GLY A 6 -4.71 5.23 -3.87
N THR A 7 -3.85 4.29 -4.24
CA THR A 7 -2.52 4.57 -4.79
C THR A 7 -2.28 3.76 -6.06
N MET A 8 -1.43 4.27 -6.96
CA MET A 8 -0.97 3.50 -8.11
C MET A 8 0.47 3.08 -7.85
N ILE A 9 0.73 1.78 -7.83
CA ILE A 9 2.07 1.24 -7.67
C ILE A 9 2.44 0.58 -8.99
N GLN A 10 3.57 0.99 -9.56
CA GLN A 10 4.09 0.42 -10.82
C GLN A 10 5.20 -0.60 -10.55
N ASN A 11 5.99 -0.37 -9.49
CA ASN A 11 7.00 -1.32 -9.05
C ASN A 11 6.58 -1.93 -7.71
N PRO A 12 6.39 -3.26 -7.61
CA PRO A 12 5.98 -3.91 -6.37
C PRO A 12 6.84 -3.57 -5.13
N SER A 13 8.13 -3.26 -5.31
CA SER A 13 9.00 -2.87 -4.19
C SER A 13 8.58 -1.57 -3.51
N GLU A 14 7.81 -0.72 -4.19
CA GLU A 14 7.36 0.58 -3.66
C GLU A 14 6.18 0.46 -2.70
N GLY A 15 5.48 -0.69 -2.67
CA GLY A 15 4.33 -0.91 -1.80
C GLY A 15 4.62 -0.68 -0.33
N GLY A 16 5.75 -1.19 0.17
CA GLY A 16 6.21 -0.99 1.54
C GLY A 16 6.35 0.50 1.92
N PRO A 17 7.25 1.25 1.25
CA PRO A 17 7.42 2.68 1.51
C PRO A 17 6.14 3.52 1.40
N VAL A 18 5.31 3.27 0.38
CA VAL A 18 4.08 4.04 0.14
C VAL A 18 3.04 3.77 1.24
N PHE A 19 2.73 2.50 1.54
CA PHE A 19 1.73 2.16 2.54
C PHE A 19 2.18 2.55 3.95
N LYS A 20 3.48 2.49 4.24
CA LYS A 20 4.05 3.00 5.50
C LYS A 20 3.87 4.51 5.65
N ALA A 21 3.98 5.27 4.57
CA ALA A 21 3.71 6.71 4.60
C ALA A 21 2.22 6.99 4.88
N LEU A 22 1.31 6.22 4.26
CA LEU A 22 -0.13 6.32 4.51
C LEU A 22 -0.50 5.95 5.96
N GLU A 23 0.07 4.88 6.50
CA GLU A 23 -0.13 4.49 7.92
C GLU A 23 0.32 5.62 8.85
N LYS A 24 1.49 6.20 8.60
CA LYS A 24 2.03 7.31 9.40
C LYS A 24 1.18 8.58 9.29
N ALA A 25 0.53 8.79 8.15
CA ALA A 25 -0.39 9.90 7.93
C ALA A 25 -1.77 9.69 8.59
N GLY A 26 -2.04 8.50 9.15
CA GLY A 26 -3.26 8.19 9.89
C GLY A 26 -4.39 7.61 9.04
N PHE A 27 -4.10 7.12 7.83
CA PHE A 27 -5.07 6.37 7.04
C PHE A 27 -5.39 5.02 7.70
N ASP A 28 -6.64 4.57 7.56
CA ASP A 28 -7.13 3.31 8.11
C ASP A 28 -7.03 2.14 7.12
N GLY A 29 -6.90 2.44 5.83
CA GLY A 29 -6.75 1.45 4.76
C GLY A 29 -6.13 2.06 3.50
N ALA A 30 -5.60 1.20 2.65
CA ALA A 30 -5.17 1.60 1.32
C ALA A 30 -5.37 0.47 0.31
N TYR A 31 -5.64 0.85 -0.94
CA TYR A 31 -5.75 -0.08 -2.06
C TYR A 31 -4.87 0.40 -3.21
N THR A 32 -4.41 -0.56 -4.01
CA THR A 32 -3.54 -0.28 -5.15
C THR A 32 -3.97 -1.05 -6.38
N TRP A 33 -3.61 -0.50 -7.53
CA TRP A 33 -3.58 -1.19 -8.80
C TRP A 33 -2.13 -1.32 -9.25
N GLU A 34 -1.75 -2.51 -9.69
CA GLU A 34 -0.51 -2.79 -10.42
C GLU A 34 -0.91 -3.64 -11.65
N GLY A 35 -0.39 -3.29 -12.83
CA GLY A 35 -0.84 -3.88 -14.10
C GLY A 35 0.24 -4.64 -14.88
N ALA A 36 1.51 -4.44 -14.56
CA ALA A 36 2.61 -5.08 -15.27
C ALA A 36 2.97 -6.46 -14.68
N HIS A 37 2.61 -6.70 -13.43
CA HIS A 37 2.91 -7.91 -12.67
C HIS A 37 1.65 -8.48 -12.00
N ASP A 38 1.85 -9.21 -10.90
CA ASP A 38 0.78 -9.74 -10.06
C ASP A 38 0.33 -8.68 -9.02
N PRO A 39 -0.99 -8.42 -8.92
CA PRO A 39 -1.53 -7.35 -8.08
C PRO A 39 -1.30 -7.56 -6.58
N PHE A 40 -0.93 -8.77 -6.14
CA PHE A 40 -0.65 -9.06 -4.74
C PHE A 40 0.79 -8.74 -4.33
N LEU A 41 1.74 -8.64 -5.26
CA LEU A 41 3.13 -8.30 -4.93
C LEU A 41 3.30 -6.95 -4.21
N PRO A 42 2.69 -5.83 -4.68
CA PRO A 42 2.76 -4.58 -3.92
C PRO A 42 2.08 -4.68 -2.54
N LEU A 43 1.03 -5.50 -2.41
CA LEU A 43 0.35 -5.72 -1.13
C LEU A 43 1.20 -6.53 -0.15
N VAL A 44 1.97 -7.52 -0.63
CA VAL A 44 2.94 -8.26 0.19
C VAL A 44 4.04 -7.32 0.68
N SER A 45 4.59 -6.47 -0.20
CA SER A 45 5.59 -5.46 0.17
C SER A 45 5.05 -4.46 1.22
N ALA A 46 3.81 -4.03 1.06
CA ALA A 46 3.09 -3.19 2.02
C ALA A 46 2.97 -3.89 3.38
N ALA A 47 2.45 -5.12 3.42
CA ALA A 47 2.25 -5.89 4.65
C ALA A 47 3.55 -6.14 5.43
N MET A 48 4.69 -6.25 4.75
CA MET A 48 6.00 -6.37 5.39
C MET A 48 6.48 -5.08 6.08
N SER A 49 5.88 -3.93 5.74
CA SER A 49 6.32 -2.60 6.17
C SER A 49 5.34 -1.87 7.09
N THR A 50 4.11 -2.38 7.24
CA THR A 50 3.02 -1.80 8.03
C THR A 50 2.61 -2.73 9.18
N LYS A 51 1.74 -2.24 10.08
CA LYS A 51 1.22 -3.03 11.22
C LYS A 51 -0.28 -2.93 11.41
N LYS A 52 -0.93 -1.93 10.83
CA LYS A 52 -2.33 -1.58 11.08
C LYS A 52 -3.11 -1.32 9.79
N ILE A 53 -2.55 -0.55 8.85
CA ILE A 53 -3.19 -0.24 7.56
C ILE A 53 -3.21 -1.46 6.62
#